data_AF-A0A6I9ZUS3-F1
#
_entry.id   AF-A0A6I9ZUS3-F1
#
_cell.length_a   1.000
_cell.length_b   1.000
_cell.length_c   1.000
_cell.angle_alpha   90.00
_cell.angle_beta   90.00
_cell.angle_gamma   90.00
#
_symmetry.space_group_name_H-M   'P 1'
#
loop_
_entity.id
_entity.type
_entity.pdbx_description
1 polymer ?
#
loop_
_entity_poly.entity_id
_entity_poly.type
_entity_poly.pdbx_seq_one_letter_code
_entity_poly.pdbx_strand_id
1 'polypeptide(L)'
;MGLNLTLAKLPDNDLNSQGSHAPSNMSDGPGRNITVNNEFDTIVLPVLYLIIFVASILLNGLAVWIFFHIRNKTSFIFYLKNIVVADLIMTLTFPFRIVHDAGFGPWYFKFILCRYTSVLFYANMYTSIVFLGLISIDRYLKVVKPFGDSRMYSITFTKVLSICVWVIMAVLSLPNIILTNGQLTKENVHDCMKLKSPLGVKWHEAVIYVNSCLFVAVLVILIGCYIAISRYIHKSSKQFISQSSRKRKHNQSIRVVVAVFFTCFLPYHLCRIPFTFSHLDRLLDESAHKILYYCKEMTLFLSACNVCLDPIIYFFMCRSFSRRLFKKSNIRTRSESIRSLQSVRRSEVRIYYDYTDV
;
A
#
# COMPACT_ATOMS: atom_id res chain seq x y z
N MET A 1 -53.68 32.86 6.80
CA MET A 1 -53.56 31.59 6.06
C MET A 1 -52.25 30.94 6.49
N GLY A 2 -52.14 30.11 7.54
CA GLY A 2 -53.06 29.10 8.01
C GLY A 2 -52.71 27.77 7.35
N LEU A 3 -51.83 26.97 7.97
CA LEU A 3 -52.00 25.52 8.10
C LEU A 3 -51.02 24.94 9.15
N ASN A 4 -51.58 24.50 10.26
CA ASN A 4 -50.99 23.61 11.25
C ASN A 4 -50.84 22.21 10.65
N LEU A 5 -49.76 21.49 11.01
CA LEU A 5 -49.70 20.03 10.81
C LEU A 5 -49.46 19.35 12.15
N THR A 6 -50.57 18.84 12.65
CA THR A 6 -50.76 18.01 13.82
C THR A 6 -50.08 16.65 13.68
N LEU A 7 -49.52 16.25 14.81
CA LEU A 7 -48.97 14.97 15.20
C LEU A 7 -50.02 13.86 15.07
N ALA A 8 -49.76 12.87 14.21
CA ALA A 8 -50.55 11.64 14.10
C ALA A 8 -49.76 10.47 14.70
N LYS A 9 -50.29 9.97 15.81
CA LYS A 9 -49.93 8.76 16.56
C LYS A 9 -50.83 7.61 16.07
N LEU A 10 -50.38 6.35 16.16
CA LEU A 10 -51.13 5.08 16.37
C LEU A 10 -50.52 3.90 15.57
N PRO A 11 -50.71 2.62 15.97
CA PRO A 11 -50.94 2.08 17.32
C PRO A 11 -50.06 0.86 17.69
N ASP A 12 -49.93 0.64 19.00
CA ASP A 12 -49.52 -0.61 19.64
C ASP A 12 -50.58 -1.70 19.44
N ASN A 13 -50.15 -2.96 19.31
CA ASN A 13 -51.02 -4.12 19.48
C ASN A 13 -50.25 -5.26 20.15
N ASP A 14 -50.49 -5.42 21.45
CA ASP A 14 -50.22 -6.63 22.23
C ASP A 14 -51.29 -7.70 21.92
N LEU A 15 -50.88 -8.96 21.76
CA LEU A 15 -51.75 -10.11 21.99
C LEU A 15 -50.92 -11.33 22.41
N ASN A 16 -51.15 -11.71 23.67
CA ASN A 16 -50.65 -12.89 24.39
C ASN A 16 -51.29 -14.18 23.84
N SER A 17 -50.51 -15.28 23.81
CA SER A 17 -51.04 -16.65 23.90
C SER A 17 -49.93 -17.62 24.35
N GLN A 18 -50.14 -18.27 25.49
CA GLN A 18 -49.35 -19.38 26.03
C GLN A 18 -49.86 -20.74 25.49
N GLY A 19 -48.96 -21.69 25.23
CA GLY A 19 -49.28 -23.10 24.99
C GLY A 19 -48.02 -23.99 24.97
N SER A 20 -47.99 -24.97 25.87
CA SER A 20 -46.85 -25.79 26.28
C SER A 20 -46.63 -27.07 25.44
N HIS A 21 -45.37 -27.51 25.24
CA HIS A 21 -44.81 -28.88 25.42
C HIS A 21 -43.70 -29.31 24.43
N ALA A 22 -42.50 -29.52 25.01
CA ALA A 22 -41.50 -30.60 24.80
C ALA A 22 -40.66 -30.69 23.49
N PRO A 23 -39.44 -31.28 23.57
CA PRO A 23 -38.27 -30.76 22.87
C PRO A 23 -37.71 -31.65 21.76
N SER A 24 -36.63 -31.16 21.15
CA SER A 24 -35.66 -31.81 20.27
C SER A 24 -36.04 -31.95 18.79
N ASN A 25 -35.48 -31.07 17.96
CA ASN A 25 -34.54 -31.54 16.96
C ASN A 25 -33.58 -30.44 16.49
N MET A 26 -32.32 -30.85 16.48
CA MET A 26 -31.13 -30.12 16.07
C MET A 26 -31.31 -29.53 14.67
N SER A 27 -31.27 -28.21 14.58
CA SER A 27 -31.02 -27.50 13.33
C SER A 27 -29.82 -26.58 13.58
N ASP A 28 -28.69 -26.94 12.99
CA ASP A 28 -27.49 -26.11 12.91
C ASP A 28 -27.90 -24.79 12.23
N GLY A 29 -28.08 -23.75 13.03
CA GLY A 29 -28.75 -22.53 12.60
C GLY A 29 -27.90 -21.69 11.65
N PRO A 30 -28.53 -20.92 10.74
CA PRO A 30 -27.87 -19.91 9.90
C PRO A 30 -27.19 -18.79 10.70
N GLY A 31 -27.44 -18.73 12.02
CA GLY A 31 -26.87 -17.75 12.93
C GLY A 31 -25.34 -17.76 13.01
N ARG A 32 -24.68 -18.92 12.95
CA ARG A 32 -23.21 -19.00 13.05
C ARG A 32 -22.49 -18.39 11.85
N ASN A 33 -23.10 -18.46 10.68
CA ASN A 33 -22.58 -17.87 9.45
C ASN A 33 -22.77 -16.35 9.40
N ILE A 34 -23.84 -15.84 10.00
CA ILE A 34 -24.14 -14.39 10.06
C ILE A 34 -23.30 -13.71 11.15
N THR A 35 -23.12 -14.34 12.31
CA THR A 35 -22.31 -13.78 13.41
C THR A 35 -20.83 -13.69 13.04
N VAL A 36 -20.24 -14.74 12.44
CA VAL A 36 -18.84 -14.73 11.99
C VAL A 36 -18.61 -13.67 10.90
N ASN A 37 -19.57 -13.47 9.99
CA ASN A 37 -19.51 -12.40 8.99
C ASN A 37 -19.46 -11.02 9.62
N ASN A 38 -20.30 -10.81 10.65
CA ASN A 38 -20.34 -9.53 11.34
C ASN A 38 -19.05 -9.30 12.15
N GLU A 39 -18.51 -10.30 12.83
CA GLU A 39 -17.29 -10.15 13.66
C GLU A 39 -16.04 -9.82 12.83
N PHE A 40 -15.87 -10.45 11.66
CA PHE A 40 -14.73 -10.14 10.79
C PHE A 40 -14.76 -8.68 10.31
N ASP A 41 -15.91 -8.23 9.83
CA ASP A 41 -16.06 -6.87 9.32
C ASP A 41 -16.02 -5.81 10.44
N THR A 42 -16.60 -6.11 11.60
CA THR A 42 -16.77 -5.13 12.69
C THR A 42 -15.68 -5.15 13.76
N ILE A 43 -14.88 -6.21 13.84
CA ILE A 43 -13.82 -6.35 14.84
C ILE A 43 -12.47 -6.56 14.17
N VAL A 44 -12.32 -7.62 13.37
CA VAL A 44 -11.02 -8.04 12.84
C VAL A 44 -10.45 -6.98 11.90
N LEU A 45 -11.22 -6.54 10.89
CA LEU A 45 -10.77 -5.52 9.94
C LEU A 45 -10.42 -4.18 10.63
N PRO A 46 -11.28 -3.58 11.48
CA PRO A 46 -10.94 -2.37 12.22
C PRO A 46 -9.65 -2.48 13.05
N VAL A 47 -9.47 -3.59 13.78
CA VAL A 47 -8.26 -3.81 14.59
C VAL A 47 -7.02 -3.90 13.70
N LEU A 48 -7.10 -4.63 12.59
CA LEU A 48 -6.00 -4.72 11.62
C LEU A 48 -5.65 -3.36 11.03
N TYR A 49 -6.65 -2.57 10.60
CA TYR A 49 -6.46 -1.23 10.08
C TYR A 49 -5.89 -0.26 11.14
N LEU A 50 -6.27 -0.42 12.42
CA LEU A 50 -5.74 0.36 13.53
C LEU A 50 -4.24 0.07 13.76
N ILE A 51 -3.86 -1.21 13.75
CA ILE A 51 -2.46 -1.62 13.91
C ILE A 51 -1.59 -1.00 12.79
N ILE A 52 -2.02 -1.11 11.52
CA ILE A 52 -1.25 -0.54 10.41
C ILE A 52 -1.28 0.98 10.41
N PHE A 53 -2.36 1.62 10.88
CA PHE A 53 -2.42 3.07 11.01
C PHE A 53 -1.34 3.58 11.97
N VAL A 54 -1.26 3.00 13.17
CA VAL A 54 -0.25 3.37 14.17
C VAL A 54 1.16 3.09 13.65
N ALA A 55 1.39 1.90 13.09
CA ALA A 55 2.69 1.53 12.53
C ALA A 55 3.12 2.47 11.38
N SER A 56 2.19 2.79 10.47
CA SER A 56 2.45 3.67 9.33
C SER A 56 2.81 5.08 9.76
N ILE A 57 2.06 5.69 10.68
CA ILE A 57 2.35 7.04 11.17
C ILE A 57 3.75 7.10 11.79
N LEU A 58 4.14 6.09 12.59
CA LEU A 58 5.47 6.03 13.18
C LEU A 58 6.57 5.87 12.12
N LEU A 59 6.41 4.93 11.19
CA LEU A 59 7.42 4.63 10.18
C LEU A 59 7.56 5.75 9.14
N ASN A 60 6.45 6.25 8.60
CA ASN A 60 6.44 7.34 7.62
C ASN A 60 6.78 8.69 8.27
N GLY A 61 6.38 8.93 9.52
CA GLY A 61 6.81 10.11 10.28
C GLY A 61 8.33 10.13 10.48
N LEU A 62 8.93 9.00 10.84
CA LEU A 62 10.39 8.85 10.89
C LEU A 62 11.02 9.07 9.50
N ALA A 63 10.40 8.56 8.44
CA ALA A 63 10.90 8.74 7.08
C ALA A 63 10.90 10.22 6.65
N VAL A 64 9.80 10.93 6.89
CA VAL A 64 9.68 12.37 6.67
C VAL A 64 10.78 13.13 7.42
N TRP A 65 10.96 12.86 8.72
CA TRP A 65 12.00 13.51 9.51
C TRP A 65 13.40 13.31 8.91
N ILE A 66 13.74 12.09 8.48
CA ILE A 66 15.02 11.81 7.84
C ILE A 66 15.13 12.52 6.49
N PHE A 67 14.07 12.51 5.68
CA PHE A 67 14.04 13.10 4.36
C PHE A 67 14.10 14.64 4.37
N PHE A 68 13.60 15.30 5.42
CA PHE A 68 13.82 16.73 5.63
C PHE A 68 15.31 17.07 5.73
N HIS A 69 16.11 16.18 6.31
CA HIS A 69 17.55 16.38 6.44
C HIS A 69 18.35 15.84 5.23
N ILE A 70 17.71 15.21 4.24
CA ILE A 70 18.37 14.71 3.04
C ILE A 70 17.95 15.55 1.83
N ARG A 71 18.94 16.24 1.23
CA ARG A 71 18.74 17.01 0.00
C ARG A 71 18.41 16.09 -1.18
N ASN A 72 17.55 16.55 -2.09
CA ASN A 72 17.08 15.81 -3.28
C ASN A 72 18.19 15.67 -4.34
N LYS A 73 19.24 14.92 -4.02
CA LYS A 73 20.43 14.78 -4.88
C LYS A 73 20.26 13.75 -6.00
N THR A 74 19.27 12.86 -5.92
CA THR A 74 19.05 11.80 -6.91
C THR A 74 17.57 11.63 -7.21
N SER A 75 17.24 11.26 -8.46
CA SER A 75 15.89 10.90 -8.90
C SER A 75 15.24 9.86 -8.00
N PHE A 76 16.01 8.87 -7.56
CA PHE A 76 15.58 7.85 -6.61
C PHE A 76 15.06 8.45 -5.29
N ILE A 77 15.81 9.36 -4.65
CA ILE A 77 15.36 10.00 -3.40
C ILE A 77 14.09 10.82 -3.63
N PHE A 78 13.96 11.44 -4.80
CA PHE A 78 12.77 12.21 -5.14
C PHE A 78 11.52 11.31 -5.26
N TYR A 79 11.62 10.16 -5.94
CA TYR A 79 10.52 9.19 -5.99
C TYR A 79 10.16 8.65 -4.60
N LEU A 80 11.14 8.32 -3.75
CA LEU A 80 10.85 7.88 -2.38
C LEU A 80 10.07 8.94 -1.57
N LYS A 81 10.40 10.22 -1.72
CA LYS A 81 9.64 11.29 -1.04
C LYS A 81 8.19 11.36 -1.52
N ASN A 82 7.95 11.12 -2.81
CA ASN A 82 6.57 11.09 -3.32
C ASN A 82 5.80 9.86 -2.81
N ILE A 83 6.46 8.71 -2.68
CA ILE A 83 5.86 7.52 -2.05
C ILE A 83 5.47 7.85 -0.60
N VAL A 84 6.36 8.45 0.20
CA VAL A 84 6.02 8.87 1.57
C VAL A 84 4.81 9.80 1.62
N VAL A 85 4.69 10.74 0.67
CA VAL A 85 3.51 11.61 0.59
C VAL A 85 2.25 10.80 0.28
N ALA A 86 2.31 9.88 -0.69
CA ALA A 86 1.19 9.01 -1.02
C ALA A 86 0.79 8.09 0.15
N ASP A 87 1.77 7.49 0.83
CA ASP A 87 1.56 6.64 1.99
C ASP A 87 0.91 7.39 3.16
N LEU A 88 1.32 8.64 3.40
CA LEU A 88 0.70 9.48 4.44
C LEU A 88 -0.75 9.82 4.08
N ILE A 89 -1.03 10.23 2.84
CA ILE A 89 -2.40 10.52 2.41
C ILE A 89 -3.27 9.26 2.51
N MET A 90 -2.76 8.10 2.08
CA MET A 90 -3.45 6.82 2.23
C MET A 90 -3.68 6.47 3.71
N THR A 91 -2.67 6.65 4.57
CA THR A 91 -2.77 6.35 6.01
C THR A 91 -3.85 7.20 6.67
N LEU A 92 -4.00 8.46 6.28
CA LEU A 92 -5.07 9.34 6.77
C LEU A 92 -6.49 8.86 6.41
N THR A 93 -6.63 7.93 5.46
CA THR A 93 -7.93 7.32 5.12
C THR A 93 -8.34 6.21 6.09
N PHE A 94 -7.39 5.57 6.78
CA PHE A 94 -7.65 4.40 7.63
C PHE A 94 -8.57 4.69 8.81
N PRO A 95 -8.44 5.82 9.55
CA PRO A 95 -9.34 6.13 10.67
C PRO A 95 -10.82 6.17 10.27
N PHE A 96 -11.12 6.71 9.08
CA PHE A 96 -12.48 6.74 8.57
C PHE A 96 -12.99 5.33 8.30
N ARG A 97 -12.16 4.47 7.71
CA ARG A 97 -12.53 3.06 7.50
C ARG A 97 -12.80 2.35 8.83
N ILE A 98 -11.93 2.53 9.82
CA ILE A 98 -12.06 1.94 11.16
C ILE A 98 -13.37 2.37 11.83
N VAL A 99 -13.68 3.68 11.85
CA VAL A 99 -14.91 4.21 12.48
C VAL A 99 -16.17 3.66 11.82
N HIS A 100 -16.16 3.51 10.50
CA HIS A 100 -17.28 2.92 9.77
C HIS A 100 -17.43 1.43 10.08
N ASP A 101 -16.35 0.66 9.87
CA ASP A 101 -16.37 -0.80 9.95
C ASP A 101 -16.67 -1.24 11.41
N ALA A 102 -16.16 -0.53 12.42
CA ALA A 102 -16.46 -0.78 13.83
C ALA A 102 -17.87 -0.32 14.30
N GLY A 103 -18.68 0.28 13.41
CA GLY A 103 -20.03 0.73 13.74
C GLY A 103 -20.11 1.97 14.65
N PHE A 104 -19.02 2.72 14.83
CA PHE A 104 -19.00 3.96 15.62
C PHE A 104 -19.52 5.18 14.84
N GLY A 105 -19.56 5.10 13.51
CA GLY A 105 -20.04 6.16 12.64
C GLY A 105 -21.58 6.23 12.58
N PRO A 106 -22.16 7.43 12.38
CA PRO A 106 -23.59 7.54 12.07
C PRO A 106 -23.94 6.85 10.75
N TRP A 107 -25.23 6.54 10.53
CA TRP A 107 -25.70 5.81 9.34
C TRP A 107 -25.28 6.44 7.99
N TYR A 108 -25.09 7.76 7.93
CA TYR A 108 -24.65 8.48 6.73
C TYR A 108 -23.13 8.49 6.53
N PHE A 109 -22.35 7.99 7.49
CA PHE A 109 -20.88 8.08 7.46
C PHE A 109 -20.26 7.34 6.27
N LYS A 110 -20.91 6.27 5.78
CA LYS A 110 -20.47 5.55 4.58
C LYS A 110 -20.45 6.44 3.33
N PHE A 111 -21.28 7.49 3.26
CA PHE A 111 -21.21 8.47 2.18
C PHE A 111 -19.85 9.18 2.13
N ILE A 112 -19.30 9.57 3.29
CA ILE A 112 -17.97 10.19 3.38
C ILE A 112 -16.90 9.20 2.91
N LEU A 113 -17.04 7.92 3.29
CA LEU A 113 -16.14 6.88 2.83
C LEU A 113 -16.15 6.73 1.31
N CYS A 114 -17.33 6.52 0.73
CA CYS A 114 -17.50 6.31 -0.69
C CYS A 114 -17.03 7.52 -1.52
N ARG A 115 -17.31 8.73 -1.03
CA ARG A 115 -17.02 9.97 -1.75
C ARG A 115 -15.56 10.37 -1.66
N TYR A 116 -14.92 10.22 -0.50
CA TYR A 116 -13.57 10.73 -0.26
C TYR A 116 -12.59 9.63 0.10
N THR A 117 -12.84 8.92 1.20
CA THR A 117 -11.89 7.98 1.81
C THR A 117 -11.46 6.88 0.83
N SER A 118 -12.41 6.17 0.22
CA SER A 118 -12.13 5.08 -0.72
C SER A 118 -11.44 5.60 -1.98
N VAL A 119 -11.85 6.77 -2.48
CA VAL A 119 -11.22 7.38 -3.67
C VAL A 119 -9.77 7.74 -3.38
N LEU A 120 -9.49 8.40 -2.25
CA LEU A 120 -8.13 8.76 -1.83
C LEU A 120 -7.28 7.51 -1.56
N PHE A 121 -7.85 6.47 -0.94
CA PHE A 121 -7.16 5.21 -0.71
C PHE A 121 -6.67 4.62 -2.03
N TYR A 122 -7.55 4.43 -3.01
CA TYR A 122 -7.19 3.83 -4.29
C TYR A 122 -6.25 4.74 -5.10
N ALA A 123 -6.51 6.05 -5.12
CA ALA A 123 -5.65 7.01 -5.82
C ALA A 123 -4.19 6.90 -5.34
N ASN A 124 -3.97 6.90 -4.03
CA ASN A 124 -2.63 6.81 -3.46
C ASN A 124 -2.02 5.41 -3.60
N MET A 125 -2.82 4.35 -3.62
CA MET A 125 -2.35 3.00 -3.92
C MET A 125 -1.75 2.95 -5.33
N TYR A 126 -2.46 3.50 -6.32
CA TYR A 126 -1.95 3.58 -7.70
C TYR A 126 -0.79 4.56 -7.84
N THR A 127 -0.78 5.67 -7.10
CA THR A 127 0.40 6.56 -7.01
C THR A 127 1.64 5.79 -6.56
N SER A 128 1.56 5.03 -5.46
CA SER A 128 2.68 4.21 -4.95
C SER A 128 3.11 3.14 -5.96
N ILE A 129 2.16 2.44 -6.59
CA ILE A 129 2.42 1.46 -7.67
C ILE A 129 3.24 2.11 -8.81
N VAL A 130 2.80 3.26 -9.31
CA VAL A 130 3.49 3.96 -10.41
C VAL A 130 4.89 4.39 -9.99
N PHE A 131 5.06 4.96 -8.79
CA PHE A 131 6.39 5.35 -8.31
C PHE A 131 7.33 4.17 -8.11
N LEU A 132 6.84 3.00 -7.67
CA LEU A 132 7.64 1.76 -7.62
C LEU A 132 8.08 1.31 -9.02
N GLY A 133 7.20 1.45 -10.03
CA GLY A 133 7.56 1.25 -11.43
C GLY A 133 8.66 2.21 -11.90
N LEU A 134 8.53 3.50 -11.60
CA LEU A 134 9.53 4.52 -11.94
C LEU A 134 10.88 4.29 -11.24
N ILE A 135 10.86 3.83 -9.99
CA ILE A 135 12.06 3.43 -9.25
C ILE A 135 12.72 2.23 -9.93
N SER A 136 11.94 1.25 -10.39
CA SER A 136 12.47 0.08 -11.09
C SER A 136 13.15 0.48 -12.41
N ILE A 137 12.56 1.40 -13.17
CA ILE A 137 13.17 1.97 -14.40
C ILE A 137 14.44 2.75 -14.07
N ASP A 138 14.42 3.64 -13.07
CA ASP A 138 15.59 4.42 -12.64
C ASP A 138 16.79 3.51 -12.30
N ARG A 139 16.51 2.39 -11.62
CA ARG A 139 17.52 1.38 -11.29
C ARG A 139 18.01 0.64 -12.53
N TYR A 140 17.11 0.22 -13.40
CA TYR A 140 17.47 -0.46 -14.65
C TYR A 140 18.41 0.40 -15.49
N LEU A 141 18.06 1.67 -15.71
CA LEU A 141 18.87 2.60 -16.49
C LEU A 141 20.29 2.74 -15.89
N LYS A 142 20.39 2.99 -14.58
CA LYS A 142 21.70 3.18 -13.89
C LYS A 142 22.57 1.92 -13.87
N VAL A 143 21.98 0.73 -13.85
CA VAL A 143 22.73 -0.53 -13.77
C VAL A 143 23.12 -1.05 -15.15
N VAL A 144 22.15 -1.07 -16.08
CA VAL A 144 22.29 -1.76 -17.38
C VAL A 144 22.73 -0.79 -18.49
N LYS A 145 22.38 0.49 -18.40
CA LYS A 145 22.73 1.52 -19.40
C LYS A 145 23.48 2.72 -18.78
N PRO A 146 24.65 2.51 -18.15
CA PRO A 146 25.37 3.56 -17.41
C PRO A 146 25.83 4.76 -18.27
N PHE A 147 25.90 4.61 -19.60
CA PHE A 147 26.24 5.68 -20.56
C PHE A 147 25.06 6.11 -21.44
N GLY A 148 23.83 5.80 -21.02
CA GLY A 148 22.62 6.24 -21.72
C GLY A 148 22.43 7.76 -21.67
N ASP A 149 21.56 8.26 -22.55
CA ASP A 149 21.32 9.68 -22.80
C ASP A 149 21.14 10.50 -21.51
N SER A 150 21.90 11.60 -21.36
CA SER A 150 22.03 12.37 -20.10
C SER A 150 20.69 12.92 -19.58
N ARG A 151 19.72 13.11 -20.48
CA ARG A 151 18.42 13.72 -20.22
C ARG A 151 17.50 12.86 -19.35
N MET A 152 17.53 11.53 -19.51
CA MET A 152 16.70 10.60 -18.69
C MET A 152 17.17 10.53 -17.23
N TYR A 153 18.42 10.90 -16.96
CA TYR A 153 18.99 10.99 -15.62
C TYR A 153 18.81 12.36 -14.95
N SER A 154 18.22 13.33 -15.67
CA SER A 154 18.03 14.67 -15.15
C SER A 154 17.00 14.69 -14.03
N ILE A 155 17.33 15.40 -12.95
CA ILE A 155 16.40 15.65 -11.85
C ILE A 155 15.15 16.42 -12.32
N THR A 156 15.28 17.23 -13.38
CA THR A 156 14.16 17.97 -13.97
C THR A 156 13.16 17.02 -14.60
N PHE A 157 13.64 16.00 -15.33
CA PHE A 157 12.78 14.97 -15.92
C PHE A 157 12.01 14.20 -14.83
N THR A 158 12.70 13.81 -13.75
CA THR A 158 12.07 13.16 -12.59
C THR A 158 10.97 14.02 -11.95
N LYS A 159 11.20 15.33 -11.80
CA LYS A 159 10.19 16.26 -11.27
C LYS A 159 8.96 16.34 -12.17
N VAL A 160 9.17 16.54 -13.48
CA VAL A 160 8.07 16.60 -14.46
C VAL A 160 7.25 15.32 -14.42
N LEU A 161 7.92 14.16 -14.47
CA LEU A 161 7.23 12.87 -14.43
C LEU A 161 6.42 12.67 -13.14
N SER A 162 6.98 13.08 -12.00
CA SER A 162 6.25 13.00 -10.72
C SER A 162 5.03 13.92 -10.68
N ILE A 163 5.14 15.13 -11.23
CA ILE A 163 3.99 16.04 -11.37
C ILE A 163 2.92 15.42 -12.27
N CYS A 164 3.30 14.84 -13.41
CA CYS A 164 2.36 14.15 -14.29
C CYS A 164 1.63 13.01 -13.58
N VAL A 165 2.33 12.19 -12.76
CA VAL A 165 1.69 11.13 -11.97
C VAL A 165 0.61 11.71 -11.04
N TRP A 166 0.94 12.75 -10.27
CA TRP A 166 -0.02 13.39 -9.38
C TRP A 166 -1.21 14.01 -10.11
N VAL A 167 -0.97 14.68 -11.24
CA VAL A 167 -2.04 15.26 -12.06
C VAL A 167 -2.95 14.18 -12.63
N ILE A 168 -2.40 13.09 -13.18
CA ILE A 168 -3.20 11.97 -13.71
C ILE A 168 -4.05 11.37 -12.58
N MET A 169 -3.45 11.10 -11.41
CA MET A 169 -4.18 10.54 -10.28
C MET A 169 -5.27 11.48 -9.77
N ALA A 170 -5.02 12.79 -9.76
CA ALA A 170 -6.03 13.79 -9.43
C ALA A 170 -7.16 13.82 -10.46
N VAL A 171 -6.86 13.76 -11.76
CA VAL A 171 -7.87 13.72 -12.84
C VAL A 171 -8.74 12.47 -12.77
N LEU A 172 -8.19 11.30 -12.41
CA LEU A 172 -8.99 10.08 -12.22
C LEU A 172 -9.87 10.15 -10.95
N SER A 173 -9.37 10.82 -9.91
CA SER A 173 -9.99 10.87 -8.58
C SER A 173 -11.06 11.96 -8.45
N LEU A 174 -10.77 13.19 -8.88
CA LEU A 174 -11.64 14.35 -8.65
C LEU A 174 -13.05 14.17 -9.24
N PRO A 175 -13.23 13.73 -10.50
CA PRO A 175 -14.58 13.48 -11.02
C PRO A 175 -15.28 12.34 -10.27
N ASN A 176 -14.54 11.32 -9.81
CA ASN A 176 -15.10 10.27 -8.95
C ASN A 176 -15.67 10.83 -7.63
N ILE A 177 -15.00 11.83 -7.04
CA ILE A 177 -15.46 12.53 -5.82
C ILE A 177 -16.68 13.41 -6.14
N ILE A 178 -16.60 14.20 -7.22
CA ILE A 178 -17.64 15.17 -7.60
C ILE A 178 -18.93 14.45 -8.00
N LEU A 179 -18.82 13.38 -8.78
CA LEU A 179 -19.95 12.61 -9.31
C LEU A 179 -20.53 11.59 -8.31
N THR A 180 -19.99 11.52 -7.09
CA THR A 180 -20.63 10.86 -5.95
C THR A 180 -21.58 11.86 -5.27
N ASN A 181 -22.65 12.21 -5.99
CA ASN A 181 -23.63 13.23 -5.64
C ASN A 181 -25.08 12.71 -5.67
N GLY A 182 -25.27 11.39 -5.60
CA GLY A 182 -26.59 10.78 -5.50
C GLY A 182 -27.33 11.20 -4.22
N GLN A 183 -28.66 11.15 -4.26
CA GLN A 183 -29.50 11.45 -3.10
C GLN A 183 -29.21 10.42 -2.00
N LEU A 184 -28.95 10.87 -0.78
CA LEU A 184 -28.62 9.98 0.33
C LEU A 184 -29.91 9.43 0.96
N THR A 185 -30.06 8.09 0.99
CA THR A 185 -31.15 7.40 1.67
C THR A 185 -30.62 6.25 2.52
N LYS A 186 -31.42 5.75 3.47
CA LYS A 186 -30.99 4.63 4.32
C LYS A 186 -30.83 3.33 3.52
N GLU A 187 -31.54 3.20 2.42
CA GLU A 187 -31.53 2.01 1.56
C GLU A 187 -30.31 1.99 0.63
N ASN A 188 -29.83 3.16 0.18
CA ASN A 188 -28.75 3.24 -0.80
C ASN A 188 -27.35 3.46 -0.19
N VAL A 189 -27.27 3.93 1.06
CA VAL A 189 -26.01 4.29 1.72
C VAL A 189 -25.04 3.11 1.87
N HIS A 190 -25.55 1.87 1.86
CA HIS A 190 -24.76 0.66 2.01
C HIS A 190 -23.90 0.33 0.77
N ASP A 191 -24.23 0.89 -0.39
CA ASP A 191 -23.57 0.63 -1.68
C ASP A 191 -23.06 1.94 -2.33
N CYS A 192 -21.73 2.07 -2.42
CA CYS A 192 -21.08 3.24 -3.01
C CYS A 192 -21.47 3.50 -4.47
N MET A 193 -21.87 2.47 -5.23
CA MET A 193 -22.27 2.63 -6.62
C MET A 193 -23.64 3.30 -6.73
N LYS A 194 -24.56 3.04 -5.78
CA LYS A 194 -25.87 3.68 -5.71
C LYS A 194 -25.81 5.15 -5.30
N LEU A 195 -24.70 5.58 -4.69
CA LEU A 195 -24.43 6.98 -4.31
C LEU A 195 -23.83 7.82 -5.44
N LYS A 196 -23.56 7.22 -6.61
CA LYS A 196 -23.01 7.91 -7.79
C LYS A 196 -24.11 8.26 -8.79
N SER A 197 -23.93 9.40 -9.47
CA SER A 197 -24.75 9.73 -10.65
C SER A 197 -24.50 8.71 -11.78
N PRO A 198 -25.38 8.63 -12.80
CA PRO A 198 -25.17 7.75 -13.96
C PRO A 198 -23.82 7.98 -14.66
N LEU A 199 -23.39 9.24 -14.76
CA LEU A 199 -22.07 9.59 -15.27
C LEU A 199 -20.96 9.16 -14.30
N GLY A 200 -21.18 9.29 -13.00
CA GLY A 200 -20.26 8.84 -11.96
C GLY A 200 -20.01 7.34 -11.97
N VAL A 201 -21.04 6.53 -12.24
CA VAL A 201 -20.91 5.07 -12.40
C VAL A 201 -20.01 4.74 -13.59
N LYS A 202 -20.29 5.33 -14.77
CA LYS A 202 -19.47 5.13 -15.98
C LYS A 202 -18.02 5.59 -15.79
N TRP A 203 -17.83 6.75 -15.15
CA TRP A 203 -16.49 7.25 -14.84
C TRP A 203 -15.75 6.33 -13.86
N HIS A 204 -16.43 5.85 -12.82
CA HIS A 204 -15.87 4.92 -11.86
C HIS A 204 -15.39 3.64 -12.55
N GLU A 205 -16.23 3.05 -13.41
CA GLU A 205 -15.89 1.88 -14.22
C GLU A 205 -14.67 2.14 -15.13
N ALA A 206 -14.66 3.25 -15.87
CA ALA A 206 -13.51 3.64 -16.68
C ALA A 206 -12.21 3.77 -15.85
N VAL A 207 -12.30 4.36 -14.65
CA VAL A 207 -11.17 4.45 -13.73
C VAL A 207 -10.70 3.08 -13.26
N ILE A 208 -11.61 2.13 -12.98
CA ILE A 208 -11.24 0.74 -12.66
C ILE A 208 -10.46 0.10 -13.82
N TYR A 209 -10.91 0.27 -15.06
CA TYR A 209 -10.22 -0.25 -16.24
C TYR A 209 -8.83 0.37 -16.42
N VAL A 210 -8.73 1.69 -16.38
CA VAL A 210 -7.45 2.42 -16.49
C VAL A 210 -6.47 1.97 -15.42
N ASN A 211 -6.93 1.86 -14.18
CA ASN A 211 -6.12 1.42 -13.05
C ASN A 211 -5.67 -0.05 -13.17
N SER A 212 -6.53 -0.93 -13.69
CA SER A 212 -6.17 -2.31 -13.99
C SER A 212 -5.06 -2.39 -15.06
N CYS A 213 -5.21 -1.64 -16.15
CA CYS A 213 -4.19 -1.55 -17.20
C CYS A 213 -2.87 -0.98 -16.68
N LEU A 214 -2.94 0.05 -15.84
CA LEU A 214 -1.78 0.67 -15.20
C LEU A 214 -1.03 -0.34 -14.31
N PHE A 215 -1.74 -1.12 -13.51
CA PHE A 215 -1.15 -2.17 -12.68
C PHE A 215 -0.41 -3.21 -13.54
N VAL A 216 -1.05 -3.72 -14.60
CA VAL A 216 -0.44 -4.70 -15.51
C VAL A 216 0.81 -4.11 -16.18
N ALA A 217 0.74 -2.87 -16.66
CA ALA A 217 1.89 -2.19 -17.26
C ALA A 217 3.06 -2.08 -16.28
N VAL A 218 2.80 -1.66 -15.03
CA VAL A 218 3.84 -1.57 -13.99
C VAL A 218 4.40 -2.95 -13.63
N LEU A 219 3.56 -3.98 -13.52
CA LEU A 219 3.99 -5.36 -13.27
C LEU A 219 4.96 -5.84 -14.35
N VAL A 220 4.63 -5.64 -15.63
CA VAL A 220 5.49 -6.00 -16.77
C VAL A 220 6.81 -5.24 -16.73
N ILE A 221 6.78 -3.93 -16.47
CA ILE A 221 7.98 -3.10 -16.33
C ILE A 221 8.87 -3.62 -15.20
N LEU A 222 8.29 -3.92 -14.05
CA LEU A 222 9.01 -4.35 -12.85
C LEU A 222 9.67 -5.72 -13.06
N ILE A 223 8.94 -6.69 -13.64
CA ILE A 223 9.50 -8.00 -14.00
C ILE A 223 10.62 -7.84 -15.05
N GLY A 224 10.39 -7.07 -16.11
CA GLY A 224 11.38 -6.83 -17.16
C GLY A 224 12.66 -6.19 -16.63
N CYS A 225 12.52 -5.15 -15.79
CA CYS A 225 13.65 -4.49 -15.13
C CYS A 225 14.41 -5.47 -14.23
N TYR A 226 13.70 -6.28 -13.43
CA TYR A 226 14.31 -7.27 -12.55
C TYR A 226 15.12 -8.31 -13.32
N ILE A 227 14.56 -8.89 -14.38
CA ILE A 227 15.23 -9.88 -15.23
C ILE A 227 16.47 -9.26 -15.88
N ALA A 228 16.34 -8.07 -16.47
CA ALA A 228 17.44 -7.42 -17.18
C ALA A 228 18.60 -7.05 -16.24
N ILE A 229 18.28 -6.48 -15.07
CA ILE A 229 19.27 -6.17 -14.03
C ILE A 229 19.97 -7.45 -13.56
N SER A 230 19.20 -8.51 -13.28
CA SER A 230 19.75 -9.80 -12.82
C SER A 230 20.69 -10.41 -13.86
N ARG A 231 20.29 -10.45 -15.14
CA ARG A 231 21.12 -10.94 -16.24
C ARG A 231 22.42 -10.13 -16.39
N TYR A 232 22.34 -8.81 -16.34
CA TYR A 232 23.51 -7.94 -16.41
C TYR A 232 24.51 -8.25 -15.29
N ILE A 233 24.02 -8.37 -14.05
CA ILE A 233 24.85 -8.71 -12.89
C ILE A 233 25.51 -10.09 -13.06
N HIS A 234 24.76 -11.11 -13.47
CA HIS A 234 25.30 -12.46 -13.66
C HIS A 234 26.40 -12.47 -14.73
N LYS A 235 26.20 -11.75 -15.85
CA LYS A 235 27.20 -11.61 -16.91
C LYS A 235 28.44 -10.86 -16.42
N SER A 236 28.28 -9.71 -15.77
CA SER A 236 29.39 -8.91 -15.25
C SER A 236 30.14 -9.57 -14.09
N SER A 237 29.52 -10.49 -13.34
CA SER A 237 30.19 -11.26 -12.29
C SER A 237 31.04 -12.40 -12.83
N LYS A 238 30.68 -12.98 -13.98
CA LYS A 238 31.54 -13.97 -14.67
C LYS A 238 32.78 -13.32 -15.28
N GLN A 239 32.73 -12.02 -15.58
CA GLN A 239 33.77 -11.30 -16.31
C GLN A 239 34.81 -10.59 -15.42
N PHE A 240 34.58 -10.50 -14.09
CA PHE A 240 35.52 -9.91 -13.13
C PHE A 240 35.51 -10.69 -11.80
N ILE A 241 36.48 -11.60 -11.64
CA ILE A 241 36.76 -12.37 -10.41
C ILE A 241 37.46 -11.46 -9.38
N SER A 242 36.77 -10.42 -8.91
CA SER A 242 37.15 -9.66 -7.72
C SER A 242 35.91 -8.93 -7.19
N GLN A 243 35.11 -9.63 -6.38
CA GLN A 243 33.82 -9.11 -5.91
C GLN A 243 34.01 -8.16 -4.72
N SER A 244 33.97 -6.84 -4.98
CA SER A 244 33.84 -5.87 -3.90
C SER A 244 32.43 -5.92 -3.27
N SER A 245 32.36 -5.71 -1.95
CA SER A 245 31.12 -5.62 -1.14
C SER A 245 30.11 -4.56 -1.63
N ARG A 246 30.50 -3.69 -2.56
CA ARG A 246 29.68 -2.63 -3.14
C ARG A 246 28.68 -3.15 -4.19
N LYS A 247 29.04 -4.18 -4.98
CA LYS A 247 28.16 -4.81 -6.00
C LYS A 247 27.03 -5.64 -5.37
N ARG A 248 27.31 -6.46 -4.34
CA ARG A 248 26.27 -7.25 -3.61
C ARG A 248 25.17 -6.39 -2.97
N LYS A 249 25.51 -5.17 -2.52
CA LYS A 249 24.56 -4.25 -1.85
C LYS A 249 23.57 -3.56 -2.79
N HIS A 250 23.87 -3.38 -4.07
CA HIS A 250 22.91 -2.79 -5.03
C HIS A 250 21.82 -3.82 -5.43
N ASN A 251 22.20 -5.11 -5.49
CA ASN A 251 21.32 -6.24 -5.82
C ASN A 251 20.24 -6.54 -4.75
N GLN A 252 20.48 -6.17 -3.49
CA GLN A 252 19.48 -6.37 -2.43
C GLN A 252 18.32 -5.38 -2.59
N SER A 253 18.60 -4.21 -3.14
CA SER A 253 17.63 -3.14 -3.24
C SER A 253 16.47 -3.53 -4.17
N ILE A 254 16.73 -3.89 -5.43
CA ILE A 254 15.69 -4.23 -6.40
C ILE A 254 14.85 -5.45 -5.97
N ARG A 255 15.49 -6.44 -5.32
CA ARG A 255 14.78 -7.60 -4.77
C ARG A 255 13.75 -7.21 -3.72
N VAL A 256 14.04 -6.22 -2.87
CA VAL A 256 13.08 -5.72 -1.88
C VAL A 256 11.90 -5.04 -2.57
N VAL A 257 12.13 -4.19 -3.59
CA VAL A 257 11.03 -3.54 -4.34
C VAL A 257 10.12 -4.58 -5.01
N VAL A 258 10.71 -5.59 -5.65
CA VAL A 258 9.95 -6.68 -6.28
C VAL A 258 9.17 -7.46 -5.22
N ALA A 259 9.80 -7.81 -4.09
CA ALA A 259 9.13 -8.54 -3.03
C ALA A 259 7.94 -7.75 -2.45
N VAL A 260 8.11 -6.47 -2.15
CA VAL A 260 7.01 -5.62 -1.65
C VAL A 260 5.88 -5.54 -2.67
N PHE A 261 6.20 -5.37 -3.95
CA PHE A 261 5.17 -5.27 -4.99
C PHE A 261 4.33 -6.56 -5.11
N PHE A 262 4.99 -7.71 -5.14
CA PHE A 262 4.34 -9.01 -5.25
C PHE A 262 3.60 -9.40 -3.97
N THR A 263 4.08 -9.01 -2.79
CA THR A 263 3.40 -9.30 -1.53
C THR A 263 2.18 -8.40 -1.34
N CYS A 264 2.29 -7.09 -1.60
CA CYS A 264 1.21 -6.14 -1.29
C CYS A 264 0.19 -5.98 -2.42
N PHE A 265 0.63 -5.77 -3.66
CA PHE A 265 -0.30 -5.35 -4.72
C PHE A 265 -0.82 -6.51 -5.57
N LEU A 266 0.02 -7.49 -5.90
CA LEU A 266 -0.37 -8.58 -6.78
C LEU A 266 -1.58 -9.38 -6.28
N PRO A 267 -1.69 -9.78 -4.99
CA PRO A 267 -2.80 -10.61 -4.53
C PRO A 267 -4.15 -9.91 -4.73
N TYR A 268 -4.23 -8.62 -4.38
CA TYR A 268 -5.45 -7.84 -4.56
C TYR A 268 -5.88 -7.74 -6.03
N HIS A 269 -4.94 -7.52 -6.94
CA HIS A 269 -5.25 -7.39 -8.35
C HIS A 269 -5.60 -8.74 -9.00
N LEU A 270 -4.99 -9.84 -8.57
CA LEU A 270 -5.40 -11.19 -8.96
C LEU A 270 -6.83 -11.49 -8.52
N CYS A 271 -7.23 -11.00 -7.35
CA CYS A 271 -8.60 -11.14 -6.85
C CYS A 271 -9.59 -10.17 -7.48
N ARG A 272 -9.18 -9.04 -8.08
CA ARG A 272 -10.11 -7.99 -8.57
C ARG A 272 -10.27 -7.98 -10.08
N ILE A 273 -9.19 -8.18 -10.83
CA ILE A 273 -9.18 -8.06 -12.30
C ILE A 273 -10.11 -9.12 -12.94
N PRO A 274 -10.04 -10.42 -12.60
CA PRO A 274 -10.93 -11.41 -13.20
C PRO A 274 -12.40 -11.02 -13.08
N PHE A 275 -12.84 -10.57 -11.89
CA PHE A 275 -14.23 -10.17 -11.64
C PHE A 275 -14.66 -8.97 -12.47
N THR A 276 -13.78 -7.98 -12.61
CA THR A 276 -14.06 -6.79 -13.41
C THR A 276 -14.18 -7.13 -14.91
N PHE A 277 -13.32 -8.01 -15.44
CA PHE A 277 -13.24 -8.25 -16.89
C PHE A 277 -14.12 -9.41 -17.38
N SER A 278 -14.35 -10.43 -16.55
CA SER A 278 -15.09 -11.63 -16.98
C SER A 278 -16.55 -11.66 -16.51
N HIS A 279 -17.02 -10.62 -15.79
CA HIS A 279 -18.36 -10.59 -15.19
C HIS A 279 -18.68 -11.88 -14.42
N LEU A 280 -17.64 -12.51 -13.84
CA LEU A 280 -17.71 -13.85 -13.26
C LEU A 280 -18.66 -13.94 -12.07
N ASP A 281 -19.00 -12.80 -11.45
CA ASP A 281 -20.02 -12.68 -10.41
C ASP A 281 -21.36 -13.30 -10.83
N ARG A 282 -21.68 -13.35 -12.13
CA ARG A 282 -22.94 -13.96 -12.61
C ARG A 282 -22.95 -15.49 -12.65
N LEU A 283 -21.79 -16.13 -12.52
CA LEU A 283 -21.62 -17.58 -12.69
C LEU A 283 -21.32 -18.31 -11.38
N LEU A 284 -21.24 -17.58 -10.27
CA LEU A 284 -20.75 -18.11 -9.00
C LEU A 284 -21.90 -18.32 -8.00
N ASP A 285 -21.80 -19.43 -7.28
CA ASP A 285 -22.71 -19.78 -6.18
C ASP A 285 -22.58 -18.81 -4.99
N GLU A 286 -23.57 -18.81 -4.08
CA GLU A 286 -23.59 -17.94 -2.89
C GLU A 286 -22.38 -18.19 -1.97
N SER A 287 -21.98 -19.46 -1.84
CA SER A 287 -20.80 -19.87 -1.07
C SER A 287 -19.49 -19.30 -1.65
N ALA A 288 -19.38 -19.27 -2.98
CA ALA A 288 -18.23 -18.72 -3.68
C ALA A 288 -18.16 -17.18 -3.52
N HIS A 289 -19.30 -16.48 -3.59
CA HIS A 289 -19.36 -15.04 -3.36
C HIS A 289 -18.83 -14.64 -1.98
N LYS A 290 -19.19 -15.41 -0.95
CA LYS A 290 -18.73 -15.19 0.43
C LYS A 290 -17.20 -15.34 0.54
N ILE A 291 -16.63 -16.41 0.00
CA ILE A 291 -15.16 -16.64 0.02
C ILE A 291 -14.43 -15.52 -0.71
N LEU A 292 -14.96 -15.08 -1.85
CA LEU A 292 -14.36 -14.04 -2.66
C LEU A 292 -14.41 -12.66 -1.99
N TYR A 293 -15.50 -12.37 -1.27
CA TYR A 293 -15.57 -11.18 -0.42
C TYR A 293 -14.42 -11.15 0.59
N TYR A 294 -14.24 -12.23 1.37
CA TYR A 294 -13.15 -12.31 2.34
C TYR A 294 -11.77 -12.21 1.69
N CYS A 295 -11.58 -12.91 0.57
CA CYS A 295 -10.33 -12.90 -0.17
C CYS A 295 -10.00 -11.47 -0.67
N LYS A 296 -10.99 -10.77 -1.20
CA LYS A 296 -10.87 -9.36 -1.62
C LYS A 296 -10.54 -8.45 -0.44
N GLU A 297 -11.24 -8.56 0.70
CA GLU A 297 -10.98 -7.68 1.85
C GLU A 297 -9.61 -7.94 2.49
N MET A 298 -9.19 -9.20 2.60
CA MET A 298 -7.86 -9.56 3.10
C MET A 298 -6.74 -9.14 2.16
N THR A 299 -6.91 -9.33 0.86
CA THR A 299 -5.91 -8.89 -0.12
C THR A 299 -5.86 -7.37 -0.25
N LEU A 300 -7.00 -6.67 -0.09
CA LEU A 300 -7.05 -5.21 -0.01
C LEU A 300 -6.32 -4.69 1.24
N PHE A 301 -6.53 -5.33 2.40
CA PHE A 301 -5.75 -5.05 3.60
C PHE A 301 -4.24 -5.30 3.39
N LEU A 302 -3.87 -6.40 2.74
CA LEU A 302 -2.48 -6.70 2.39
C LEU A 302 -1.86 -5.65 1.46
N SER A 303 -2.66 -5.09 0.55
CA SER A 303 -2.25 -3.93 -0.25
C SER A 303 -2.09 -2.67 0.58
N ALA A 304 -2.93 -2.45 1.60
CA ALA A 304 -2.80 -1.33 2.52
C ALA A 304 -1.51 -1.42 3.35
N CYS A 305 -1.05 -2.63 3.71
CA CYS A 305 0.22 -2.85 4.42
C CYS A 305 1.45 -2.29 3.69
N ASN A 306 1.35 -1.98 2.39
CA ASN A 306 2.41 -1.32 1.63
C ASN A 306 2.95 -0.07 2.32
N VAL A 307 2.08 0.75 2.95
CA VAL A 307 2.49 1.98 3.63
C VAL A 307 3.49 1.74 4.76
N CYS A 308 3.50 0.52 5.34
CA CYS A 308 4.45 0.11 6.37
C CYS A 308 5.70 -0.58 5.79
N LEU A 309 5.59 -1.21 4.61
CA LEU A 309 6.70 -1.93 3.96
C LEU A 309 7.60 -1.01 3.12
N ASP A 310 7.09 0.10 2.58
CA ASP A 310 7.90 1.08 1.85
C ASP A 310 9.04 1.70 2.70
N PRO A 311 8.84 1.96 4.01
CA PRO A 311 9.92 2.23 4.96
C PRO A 311 11.07 1.21 4.98
N ILE A 312 10.79 -0.07 4.74
CA ILE A 312 11.81 -1.13 4.61
C ILE A 312 12.61 -0.92 3.31
N ILE A 313 11.95 -0.52 2.22
CA ILE A 313 12.62 -0.09 0.98
C ILE A 313 13.58 1.07 1.31
N TYR A 314 13.17 2.07 2.11
CA TYR A 314 14.03 3.20 2.47
C TYR A 314 15.29 2.75 3.24
N PHE A 315 15.13 1.85 4.21
CA PHE A 315 16.22 1.31 5.02
C PHE A 315 17.26 0.55 4.18
N PHE A 316 16.80 -0.36 3.32
CA PHE A 316 17.69 -1.20 2.50
C PHE A 316 18.24 -0.48 1.26
N MET A 317 17.50 0.47 0.69
CA MET A 317 17.90 1.17 -0.55
C MET A 317 18.68 2.47 -0.32
N CYS A 318 18.38 3.23 0.72
CA CYS A 318 18.96 4.56 0.90
C CYS A 318 20.08 4.52 1.95
N ARG A 319 21.34 4.41 1.51
CA ARG A 319 22.51 4.43 2.42
C ARG A 319 22.60 5.70 3.26
N SER A 320 22.05 6.83 2.79
CA SER A 320 22.00 8.08 3.56
C SER A 320 20.95 8.02 4.66
N PHE A 321 19.84 7.31 4.41
CA PHE A 321 18.79 7.02 5.38
C PHE A 321 19.31 6.07 6.46
N SER A 322 19.83 4.89 6.09
CA SER A 322 20.37 3.95 7.08
C SER A 322 21.57 4.54 7.84
N ARG A 323 22.45 5.33 7.19
CA ARG A 323 23.53 6.03 7.93
C ARG A 323 23.01 7.04 8.95
N ARG A 324 21.95 7.80 8.65
CA ARG A 324 21.37 8.73 9.63
C ARG A 324 20.69 8.01 10.78
N LEU A 325 19.96 6.91 10.50
CA LEU A 325 19.40 6.03 11.53
C LEU A 325 20.50 5.47 12.46
N PHE A 326 21.56 4.89 11.88
CA PHE A 326 22.67 4.29 12.62
C PHE A 326 23.72 5.29 13.13
N LYS A 327 23.61 6.58 12.82
CA LYS A 327 24.42 7.62 13.48
C LYS A 327 23.77 8.05 14.81
N LYS A 328 22.46 7.85 14.95
CA LYS A 328 21.69 8.09 16.19
C LYS A 328 21.66 6.84 17.08
N SER A 329 21.66 5.65 16.49
CA SER A 329 21.92 4.37 17.17
C SER A 329 23.43 4.18 17.30
N ASN A 330 23.99 4.32 18.50
CA ASN A 330 25.43 4.27 18.82
C ASN A 330 26.08 2.86 18.60
N ILE A 331 25.54 2.05 17.69
CA ILE A 331 25.87 0.64 17.49
C ILE A 331 27.04 0.46 16.50
N ARG A 332 27.28 1.43 15.61
CA ARG A 332 28.36 1.31 14.60
C ARG A 332 29.73 1.79 15.09
N THR A 333 29.76 2.70 16.05
CA THR A 333 31.00 3.21 16.67
C THR A 333 31.75 2.12 17.42
N ARG A 334 31.06 1.16 18.06
CA ARG A 334 31.70 0.04 18.77
C ARG A 334 32.34 -1.01 17.84
N SER A 335 31.79 -1.22 16.64
CA SER A 335 32.36 -2.19 15.69
C SER A 335 33.57 -1.63 14.93
N GLU A 336 33.56 -0.33 14.61
CA GLU A 336 34.70 0.34 13.98
C GLU A 336 35.85 0.58 14.97
N SER A 337 35.58 0.89 16.25
CA SER A 337 36.61 1.01 17.28
C SER A 337 37.24 -0.33 17.68
N ILE A 338 36.48 -1.43 17.73
CA ILE A 338 37.05 -2.78 17.95
C ILE A 338 37.91 -3.21 16.76
N ARG A 339 37.53 -2.87 15.53
CA ARG A 339 38.35 -3.18 14.35
C ARG A 339 39.63 -2.35 14.26
N SER A 340 39.59 -1.08 14.67
CA SER A 340 40.80 -0.25 14.75
C SER A 340 41.74 -0.72 15.86
N LEU A 341 41.21 -1.12 17.02
CA LEU A 341 42.02 -1.72 18.10
C LEU A 341 42.64 -3.06 17.66
N GLN A 342 41.90 -3.91 16.94
CA GLN A 342 42.43 -5.16 16.39
C GLN A 342 43.43 -4.97 15.24
N SER A 343 43.35 -3.87 14.48
CA SER A 343 44.34 -3.57 13.43
C SER A 343 45.63 -3.00 14.03
N VAL A 344 45.53 -2.12 15.03
CA VAL A 344 46.69 -1.58 15.76
C VAL A 344 47.45 -2.69 16.49
N ARG A 345 46.73 -3.60 17.16
CA ARG A 345 47.34 -4.78 17.80
C ARG A 345 48.03 -5.72 16.82
N ARG A 346 47.51 -5.82 15.58
CA ARG A 346 48.13 -6.66 14.52
C ARG A 346 49.36 -6.02 13.88
N SER A 347 49.47 -4.69 13.89
CA SER A 347 50.69 -3.99 13.48
C SER A 347 51.78 -4.06 14.55
N GLU A 348 51.43 -3.92 15.84
CA GLU A 348 52.42 -4.05 16.93
C GLU A 348 53.01 -5.45 17.03
N VAL A 349 52.20 -6.51 16.89
CA VAL A 349 52.70 -7.90 16.87
C VAL A 349 53.60 -8.16 15.66
N ARG A 350 53.36 -7.49 14.52
CA ARG A 350 54.19 -7.66 13.32
C ARG A 350 55.54 -6.94 13.45
N ILE A 351 55.58 -5.79 14.13
CA ILE A 351 56.82 -5.06 14.41
C ILE A 351 57.70 -5.81 15.42
N TYR A 352 57.08 -6.52 16.37
CA TYR A 352 57.83 -7.29 17.37
C TYR A 352 58.59 -8.50 16.76
N TYR A 353 58.00 -9.17 15.77
CA TYR A 353 58.65 -10.29 15.08
C TYR A 353 59.81 -9.84 14.17
N ASP A 354 59.72 -8.63 13.60
CA ASP A 354 60.76 -8.09 12.71
C ASP A 354 62.02 -7.62 13.48
N TYR A 355 61.96 -7.55 14.82
CA TYR A 355 63.07 -7.11 15.67
C TYR A 355 63.77 -8.24 16.44
N THR A 356 63.19 -9.46 16.44
CA THR A 356 63.74 -10.63 17.15
C THR A 356 64.46 -11.64 16.24
N ASP A 357 64.48 -11.40 14.92
CA ASP A 357 65.16 -12.23 13.91
C ASP A 357 66.49 -11.62 13.41
N VAL A 358 67.26 -10.96 14.30
CA VAL A 358 68.65 -10.53 14.04
C VAL A 358 69.61 -11.13 15.06
#